data_AF-A0A410P4W7-F1
#
_entry.id   AF-A0A410P4W7-F1
#
_cell.length_a   1.000
_cell.length_b   1.000
_cell.length_c   1.000
_cell.angle_alpha   90.00
_cell.angle_beta   90.00
_cell.angle_gamma   90.00
#
_symmetry.space_group_name_H-M   'P 1'
#
loop_
_entity.id
_entity.type
_entity.pdbx_description
1 polymer ?
#
loop_
_entity_poly.entity_id
_entity_poly.type
_entity_poly.pdbx_seq_one_letter_code
_entity_poly.pdbx_strand_id
1 'polypeptide(L)' 'MKRVVFSVIVIAGLLLFVYSGRVQKAVAVTRVRLQARMIIGEITQRQYEEAIKKASFGSMFWDPRAVLAVD' A
#
# COMPACT_ATOMS: atom_id res chain seq x y z
N MET A 1 -13.39 4.09 -33.64
CA MET A 1 -13.73 3.43 -32.35
C MET A 1 -12.62 2.53 -31.79
N LYS A 2 -12.08 1.52 -32.51
CA LYS A 2 -11.04 0.60 -31.97
C LYS A 2 -9.78 1.28 -31.39
N ARG A 3 -9.28 2.37 -31.98
CA ARG A 3 -8.09 3.09 -31.49
C ARG A 3 -8.33 3.81 -30.16
N VAL A 4 -9.52 4.39 -29.97
CA VAL A 4 -9.90 5.11 -28.74
C VAL A 4 -10.00 4.14 -27.57
N VAL A 5 -10.59 2.96 -27.78
CA VAL A 5 -10.67 1.91 -26.75
C VAL A 5 -9.27 1.44 -26.32
N PHE A 6 -8.35 1.27 -27.27
CA PHE A 6 -6.98 0.90 -26.96
C PHE A 6 -6.25 1.95 -26.12
N SER A 7 -6.41 3.24 -26.45
CA SER A 7 -5.84 4.33 -25.67
C SER A 7 -6.36 4.38 -24.23
N VAL A 8 -7.67 4.15 -24.02
CA VAL A 8 -8.26 4.11 -22.68
C VAL A 8 -7.68 2.95 -21.84
N ILE A 9 -7.51 1.78 -22.44
CA ILE A 9 -6.93 0.61 -21.76
C ILE A 9 -5.48 0.89 -21.34
N VAL A 10 -4.69 1.49 -22.23
CA VAL A 10 -3.29 1.83 -21.92
C VAL A 10 -3.21 2.86 -20.79
N ILE A 11 -4.04 3.90 -20.82
CA ILE A 11 -4.08 4.92 -19.76
C ILE A 11 -4.50 4.30 -18.42
N ALA A 12 -5.54 3.46 -18.42
CA ALA A 12 -5.98 2.76 -17.22
C ALA A 12 -4.88 1.85 -16.66
N GLY A 13 -4.16 1.13 -17.51
CA GLY A 13 -3.02 0.30 -17.11
C GLY A 13 -1.87 1.11 -16.50
N LEU A 14 -1.53 2.26 -17.10
CA LEU A 14 -0.50 3.15 -16.56
C LEU A 14 -0.89 3.73 -15.20
N LEU A 15 -2.14 4.16 -15.03
CA LEU A 15 -2.66 4.65 -13.74
C LEU A 15 -2.61 3.56 -12.66
N LEU A 16 -3.01 2.34 -13.02
CA LEU A 16 -2.99 1.20 -12.09
C LEU A 16 -1.57 0.80 -11.70
N PHE A 17 -0.63 0.87 -12.66
CA PHE A 17 0.80 0.68 -12.39
C PHE A 17 1.35 1.72 -11.40
N VAL A 18 1.09 3.01 -11.64
CA VAL A 18 1.52 4.09 -10.74
C VAL A 18 0.92 3.91 -9.34
N TYR A 19 -0.38 3.59 -9.26
CA TYR A 19 -1.05 3.35 -7.98
C TYR A 19 -0.45 2.15 -7.24
N SER A 20 -0.21 1.03 -7.92
CA SER A 20 0.45 -0.14 -7.30
C SER A 20 1.82 0.20 -6.70
N GLY A 21 2.60 1.06 -7.36
CA GLY A 21 3.87 1.55 -6.83
C GLY A 21 3.71 2.38 -5.55
N ARG A 22 2.67 3.22 -5.46
CA ARG A 22 2.33 3.97 -4.24
C ARG A 22 1.95 3.04 -3.10
N VAL A 23 1.14 2.01 -3.38
CA VAL A 23 0.74 0.99 -2.39
C VAL A 23 1.98 0.25 -1.85
N GLN A 24 2.93 -0.15 -2.71
CA GLN A 24 4.16 -0.79 -2.24
C GLN A 24 4.98 0.11 -1.31
N LYS A 25 5.11 1.39 -1.64
CA LYS A 25 5.77 2.38 -0.77
C LYS A 25 5.05 2.50 0.57
N ALA A 26 3.72 2.61 0.56
CA ALA A 26 2.91 2.72 1.76
C ALA A 26 3.09 1.51 2.69
N VAL A 27 3.09 0.30 2.13
CA VAL A 27 3.35 -0.96 2.85
C VAL A 27 4.75 -0.96 3.46
N ALA A 28 5.76 -0.61 2.68
CA ALA A 28 7.14 -0.61 3.15
C ALA A 28 7.35 0.38 4.31
N VAL A 29 6.86 1.61 4.17
CA VAL A 29 6.97 2.62 5.22
C VAL A 29 6.19 2.21 6.47
N THR A 30 4.99 1.65 6.31
CA THR A 30 4.17 1.19 7.45
C THR A 30 4.86 0.05 8.20
N ARG A 31 5.48 -0.90 7.49
CA ARG A 31 6.28 -1.97 8.10
C ARG A 31 7.46 -1.41 8.89
N VAL A 32 8.21 -0.47 8.33
CA VAL A 32 9.32 0.17 9.04
C VAL A 32 8.85 0.91 10.29
N ARG A 33 7.74 1.66 10.20
CA ARG A 33 7.14 2.35 11.36
C ARG A 33 6.70 1.35 12.45
N LEU A 34 6.01 0.27 12.07
CA LEU A 34 5.58 -0.77 13.01
C LEU A 34 6.78 -1.48 13.65
N GLN A 35 7.83 -1.76 12.89
CA GLN A 35 9.04 -2.39 13.41
C GLN A 35 9.76 -1.46 14.38
N ALA A 36 9.87 -0.16 14.07
CA ALA A 36 10.43 0.83 14.97
C ALA A 36 9.65 0.87 16.29
N ARG A 37 8.31 0.90 16.24
CA ARG A 37 7.44 0.85 17.43
C ARG A 37 7.62 -0.41 18.27
N MET A 38 7.83 -1.55 17.62
CA MET A 38 8.11 -2.81 18.33
C MET A 38 9.47 -2.76 19.03
N ILE A 39 10.51 -2.23 18.36
CA ILE A 39 11.87 -2.14 18.90
C ILE A 39 11.94 -1.20 20.11
N ILE A 40 11.24 -0.07 20.06
CA ILE A 40 11.18 0.88 21.19
C ILE A 40 10.22 0.43 22.32
N GLY A 41 9.55 -0.71 22.16
CA GLY A 41 8.65 -1.29 23.17
C GLY A 41 7.27 -0.63 23.26
N GLU A 42 6.88 0.21 22.29
CA GLU A 42 5.54 0.84 22.24
C GLU A 42 4.43 -0.18 21.92
N ILE A 43 4.76 -1.21 21.13
CA ILE A 43 3.83 -2.29 20.79
C ILE A 43 4.43 -3.64 21.10
N THR A 44 3.57 -4.58 21.48
CA THR A 44 3.99 -5.98 21.71
C THR A 44 4.16 -6.74 20.39
N GLN A 45 4.91 -7.84 20.41
CA GLN A 45 5.10 -8.69 19.22
C GLN A 45 3.76 -9.16 18.62
N ARG A 46 2.76 -9.49 19.45
CA ARG A 46 1.43 -9.89 18.97
C ARG A 46 0.72 -8.76 18.24
N GLN A 47 0.78 -7.53 18.77
CA GLN A 47 0.21 -6.35 18.12
C GLN A 47 0.92 -6.01 16.81
N TYR A 48 2.24 -6.19 16.75
CA TYR A 48 3.03 -6.04 15.53
C TYR A 48 2.60 -7.05 14.44
N GLU A 49 2.43 -8.33 14.79
CA GLU A 49 2.01 -9.37 13.86
C GLU A 49 0.60 -9.09 13.28
N GLU A 50 -0.35 -8.68 14.12
CA GLU A 50 -1.69 -8.28 13.68
C GLU A 50 -1.65 -7.03 12.79
N ALA A 51 -0.86 -6.03 13.16
CA ALA A 51 -0.74 -4.79 12.42
C ALA A 51 -0.04 -4.99 11.06
N ILE A 52 0.98 -5.84 10.98
CA ILE A 52 1.64 -6.18 9.72
C ILE A 52 0.73 -6.97 8.79
N LYS A 53 -0.09 -7.88 9.33
CA LYS A 53 -1.08 -8.61 8.54
C LYS A 53 -2.10 -7.64 7.90
N LYS A 54 -2.49 -6.59 8.63
CA LYS A 54 -3.35 -5.51 8.12
C LYS A 54 -2.61 -4.53 7.19
N ALA A 55 -1.30 -4.35 7.34
CA ALA A 55 -0.47 -3.53 6.45
C ALA A 55 0.06 -4.30 5.22
N SER A 56 -0.61 -5.39 4.81
CA SER A 56 -0.24 -6.14 3.61
C SER A 56 -0.56 -5.37 2.33
N PHE A 57 0.11 -5.71 1.22
CA PHE A 57 -0.18 -5.12 -0.08
C PHE A 57 -1.65 -5.29 -0.47
N GLY A 58 -2.22 -6.49 -0.30
CA GLY A 58 -3.62 -6.74 -0.65
C GLY A 58 -4.58 -5.85 0.12
N SER A 59 -4.43 -5.74 1.45
CA SER A 59 -5.30 -4.90 2.27
C SER A 59 -5.12 -3.40 2.00
N MET A 60 -3.88 -2.92 1.84
CA MET A 60 -3.62 -1.51 1.49
C MET A 60 -4.04 -1.17 0.07
N PHE A 61 -3.97 -2.10 -0.88
CA PHE A 61 -4.37 -1.86 -2.27
C PHE A 61 -5.86 -1.48 -2.37
N TRP A 62 -6.71 -2.13 -1.58
CA TRP A 62 -8.14 -1.86 -1.50
C TRP A 62 -8.51 -0.71 -0.55
N ASP A 63 -7.56 -0.19 0.23
CA ASP A 63 -7.74 0.96 1.12
C ASP A 63 -6.91 2.17 0.65
N PRO A 64 -7.38 2.92 -0.37
CA PRO A 64 -6.66 4.07 -0.89
C PRO A 64 -6.43 5.17 0.15
N ARG A 65 -7.24 5.25 1.22
CA ARG A 65 -7.03 6.22 2.30
C ARG A 65 -5.78 5.88 3.10
N ALA A 66 -5.58 4.60 3.41
CA ALA A 66 -4.39 4.13 4.10
C ALA A 66 -3.12 4.37 3.27
N VAL A 67 -3.19 4.27 1.94
CA VAL A 67 -2.06 4.57 1.03
C VAL A 67 -1.73 6.06 1.02
N LEU A 68 -2.75 6.92 0.97
CA LEU A 68 -2.58 8.38 0.95
C LEU A 68 -2.15 8.95 2.31
N ALA A 69 -2.45 8.28 3.42
CA ALA A 69 -2.06 8.73 4.76
C ALA A 69 -0.57 8.48 5.11
N VAL A 70 0.18 7.84 4.21
CA VAL A 70 1.60 7.52 4.43
C VAL A 70 2.53 8.59 3.85
N ASP A 71 2.08 9.34 2.84
CA ASP A 71 2.74 10.55 2.31
C ASP A 71 2.59 11.72 3.31
#